data_AF-A0AA91PVH5-F1
#
_entry.id   AF-A0AA91PVH5-F1
#
_cell.length_a   1.000
_cell.length_b   1.000
_cell.length_c   1.000
_cell.angle_alpha   90.00
_cell.angle_beta   90.00
_cell.angle_gamma   90.00
#
_symmetry.space_group_name_H-M   'P 1'
#
loop_
_entity.id
_entity.type
_entity.pdbx_description
1 polymer ?
#
loop_
_entity_poly.entity_id
_entity_poly.type
_entity_poly.pdbx_seq_one_letter_code
_entity_poly.pdbx_strand_id
1 'polypeptide(L)'
;MLKFTKPLQEFLASKADFRILYSTSPSSPLASADTSRIVILDSSFNPPHLAHSTLAKDALEFEYNGTTTPKSKSSLLLLLSVKNADKITIQPAPLDYRLEMMYLMAQYLESNLDIHVSIGITNHARFVDKSVAIINYLKSYLADDYGSIKLTFAVGFDTLERILDPKYYLPDKLSDSLKEFMRTTDLFCLTRSENVETYNMQLDYLQRLRHGKIPQIPEALARNVHVQSVSDSRDNIGAISSTSVRNAFASGESANVPVIPEIKAFIEKHSLYK
;
A
#
# COMPACT_ATOMS: atom_id res chain seq x y z
N MET A 1 -27.31 -4.21 2.56
CA MET A 1 -26.15 -4.61 3.38
C MET A 1 -24.93 -4.59 2.46
N LEU A 2 -23.80 -4.04 2.90
CA LEU A 2 -22.59 -3.96 2.07
C LEU A 2 -21.98 -5.37 1.93
N LYS A 3 -21.29 -5.63 0.80
CA LYS A 3 -20.64 -6.90 0.47
C LYS A 3 -19.64 -7.32 1.54
N PHE A 4 -18.90 -6.37 2.10
CA PHE A 4 -17.83 -6.67 3.06
C PHE A 4 -18.23 -6.57 4.54
N THR A 5 -19.48 -6.24 4.88
CA THR A 5 -19.91 -6.14 6.28
C THR A 5 -19.71 -7.45 7.05
N LYS A 6 -20.24 -8.57 6.54
CA LYS A 6 -20.13 -9.88 7.20
C LYS A 6 -18.68 -10.40 7.25
N PRO A 7 -17.91 -10.44 6.13
CA PRO A 7 -16.51 -10.88 6.17
C PRO A 7 -15.63 -10.06 7.12
N LEU A 8 -15.87 -8.74 7.22
CA LEU A 8 -15.18 -7.87 8.17
C LEU A 8 -15.51 -8.24 9.62
N GLN A 9 -16.80 -8.42 9.95
CA GLN A 9 -17.23 -8.83 11.29
C GLN A 9 -16.61 -10.17 11.69
N GLU A 10 -16.60 -11.15 10.78
CA GLU A 10 -15.99 -12.45 11.01
C GLU A 10 -14.47 -12.35 11.25
N PHE A 11 -13.78 -11.45 10.55
CA PHE A 11 -12.36 -11.21 10.80
C PHE A 11 -12.13 -10.56 12.16
N LEU A 12 -12.88 -9.51 12.50
CA LEU A 12 -12.78 -8.78 13.77
C LEU A 12 -13.09 -9.67 14.99
N ALA A 13 -14.00 -10.65 14.83
CA ALA A 13 -14.31 -11.63 15.86
C ALA A 13 -13.30 -12.80 15.93
N SER A 14 -12.43 -12.95 14.93
CA SER A 14 -11.45 -14.02 14.87
C SER A 14 -10.11 -13.65 15.52
N LYS A 15 -9.23 -14.64 15.69
CA LYS A 15 -7.82 -14.43 16.06
C LYS A 15 -6.88 -14.29 14.86
N ALA A 16 -7.43 -14.22 13.65
CA ALA A 16 -6.62 -14.07 12.44
C ALA A 16 -5.95 -12.69 12.41
N ASP A 17 -4.72 -12.64 11.94
CA ASP A 17 -3.94 -11.40 11.80
C ASP A 17 -3.90 -10.87 10.37
N PHE A 18 -4.21 -11.72 9.39
CA PHE A 18 -4.37 -11.38 7.98
C PHE A 18 -5.47 -12.24 7.31
N ARG A 19 -6.20 -11.65 6.36
CA ARG A 19 -7.19 -12.37 5.52
C ARG A 19 -7.37 -11.68 4.17
N ILE A 20 -7.44 -12.47 3.10
CA ILE A 20 -7.93 -12.01 1.79
C ILE A 20 -9.46 -12.03 1.79
N LEU A 21 -10.09 -10.89 1.45
CA LEU A 21 -11.54 -10.75 1.34
C LEU A 21 -12.05 -10.82 -0.09
N TYR A 22 -11.20 -10.48 -1.05
CA TYR A 22 -11.52 -10.48 -2.46
C TYR A 22 -10.26 -10.77 -3.28
N SER A 23 -10.43 -11.47 -4.40
CA SER A 23 -9.38 -11.71 -5.37
C SER A 23 -9.99 -11.89 -6.75
N THR A 24 -9.30 -11.41 -7.77
CA THR A 24 -9.67 -11.63 -9.18
C THR A 24 -9.34 -13.04 -9.66
N SER A 25 -8.42 -13.77 -8.98
CA SER A 25 -8.19 -15.21 -9.17
C SER A 25 -8.49 -16.01 -7.89
N PRO A 26 -9.73 -16.50 -7.70
CA PRO A 26 -10.13 -17.19 -6.47
C PRO A 26 -9.38 -18.50 -6.17
N SER A 27 -8.84 -19.18 -7.19
CA SER A 27 -8.05 -20.42 -7.00
C SER A 27 -6.67 -20.16 -6.40
N SER A 28 -6.18 -18.93 -6.53
CA SER A 28 -4.85 -18.50 -6.05
C SER A 28 -4.97 -17.06 -5.53
N PRO A 29 -5.62 -16.84 -4.36
CA PRO A 29 -6.16 -15.54 -3.97
C PRO A 29 -5.14 -14.41 -3.76
N LEU A 30 -3.85 -14.68 -3.86
CA LEU A 30 -2.80 -13.67 -3.75
C LEU A 30 -1.61 -14.00 -4.65
N ALA A 31 -1.22 -15.27 -4.74
CA ALA A 31 -0.12 -15.69 -5.58
C ALA A 31 -0.34 -17.13 -6.08
N SER A 32 0.28 -17.45 -7.21
CA SER A 32 0.42 -18.80 -7.76
C SER A 32 1.89 -19.24 -7.70
N ALA A 33 2.19 -20.48 -8.12
CA ALA A 33 3.57 -20.97 -8.21
C ALA A 33 4.46 -20.15 -9.16
N ASP A 34 3.87 -19.47 -10.16
CA ASP A 34 4.60 -18.62 -11.11
C ASP A 34 4.81 -17.18 -10.62
N THR A 35 4.14 -16.79 -9.53
CA THR A 35 4.26 -15.44 -8.97
C THR A 35 5.65 -15.28 -8.36
N SER A 36 6.37 -14.24 -8.77
CA SER A 36 7.67 -13.87 -8.20
C SER A 36 7.65 -12.54 -7.45
N ARG A 37 6.62 -11.69 -7.65
CA ARG A 37 6.48 -10.42 -6.94
C ARG A 37 5.04 -10.13 -6.55
N ILE A 38 4.85 -9.62 -5.34
CA ILE A 38 3.58 -9.10 -4.85
C ILE A 38 3.80 -7.63 -4.50
N VAL A 39 3.20 -6.72 -5.27
CA VAL A 39 3.16 -5.30 -4.93
C VAL A 39 2.03 -5.09 -3.94
N ILE A 40 2.30 -4.40 -2.84
CA ILE A 40 1.37 -4.19 -1.74
C ILE A 40 1.17 -2.68 -1.58
N LEU A 41 -0.06 -2.23 -1.77
CA LEU A 41 -0.47 -0.87 -1.48
C LEU A 41 -1.23 -0.86 -0.16
N ASP A 42 -0.54 -0.47 0.92
CA ASP A 42 -1.12 -0.34 2.25
C ASP A 42 -1.56 1.11 2.50
N SER A 43 -2.85 1.32 2.76
CA SER A 43 -3.41 2.65 2.99
C SER A 43 -4.70 2.57 3.80
N SER A 44 -5.14 3.72 4.32
CA SER A 44 -6.44 3.83 4.98
C SER A 44 -7.63 3.82 4.01
N PHE A 45 -7.37 4.04 2.72
CA PHE A 45 -8.35 4.02 1.62
C PHE A 45 -9.64 4.79 1.96
N ASN A 46 -9.50 6.07 2.36
CA ASN A 46 -10.60 6.84 2.94
C ASN A 46 -10.82 8.21 2.26
N PRO A 47 -11.16 8.25 0.96
CA PRO A 47 -11.39 7.12 0.04
C PRO A 47 -10.13 6.74 -0.78
N PRO A 48 -10.12 5.60 -1.50
CA PRO A 48 -9.18 5.38 -2.60
C PRO A 48 -9.29 6.49 -3.66
N HIS A 49 -8.19 6.82 -4.34
CA HIS A 49 -8.08 7.91 -5.30
C HIS A 49 -6.98 7.63 -6.32
N LEU A 50 -6.88 8.48 -7.36
CA LEU A 50 -5.99 8.26 -8.50
C LEU A 50 -4.51 8.19 -8.12
N ALA A 51 -4.04 8.90 -7.09
CA ALA A 51 -2.67 8.72 -6.62
C ALA A 51 -2.36 7.31 -6.10
N HIS A 52 -3.34 6.57 -5.55
CA HIS A 52 -3.12 5.15 -5.23
C HIS A 52 -2.96 4.33 -6.50
N SER A 53 -3.75 4.61 -7.54
CA SER A 53 -3.62 3.93 -8.83
C SER A 53 -2.27 4.18 -9.49
N THR A 54 -1.79 5.43 -9.48
CA THR A 54 -0.47 5.79 -10.00
C THR A 54 0.63 5.10 -9.22
N LEU A 55 0.56 5.10 -7.89
CA LEU A 55 1.53 4.42 -7.04
C LEU A 55 1.60 2.91 -7.31
N ALA A 56 0.44 2.24 -7.47
CA ALA A 56 0.39 0.83 -7.83
C ALA A 56 0.99 0.55 -9.20
N LYS A 57 0.64 1.37 -10.20
CA LYS A 57 1.16 1.24 -11.57
C LYS A 57 2.68 1.40 -11.60
N ASP A 58 3.19 2.51 -11.05
CA ASP A 58 4.62 2.81 -11.08
C ASP A 58 5.41 1.73 -10.33
N ALA A 59 4.91 1.23 -9.20
CA ALA A 59 5.54 0.12 -8.48
C ALA A 59 5.56 -1.21 -9.26
N LEU A 60 4.53 -1.50 -10.07
CA LEU A 60 4.46 -2.71 -10.90
C LEU A 60 5.37 -2.63 -12.12
N GLU A 61 5.53 -1.43 -12.70
CA GLU A 61 6.33 -1.18 -13.90
C GLU A 61 7.82 -0.88 -13.59
N PHE A 62 8.19 -0.77 -12.31
CA PHE A 62 9.54 -0.43 -11.90
C PHE A 62 10.55 -1.55 -12.14
N GLU A 63 11.79 -1.15 -12.47
CA GLU A 63 12.93 -2.04 -12.65
C GLU A 63 13.67 -2.27 -11.32
N TYR A 64 13.37 -3.39 -10.67
CA TYR A 64 14.03 -3.78 -9.42
C TYR A 64 15.34 -4.50 -9.73
N ASN A 65 16.47 -3.92 -9.30
CA ASN A 65 17.81 -4.49 -9.47
C ASN A 65 18.16 -4.86 -10.94
N GLY A 66 17.79 -4.02 -11.89
CA GLY A 66 18.10 -4.27 -13.30
C GLY A 66 17.05 -5.11 -14.03
N THR A 67 15.93 -5.47 -13.40
CA THR A 67 14.91 -6.34 -14.00
C THR A 67 13.50 -5.89 -13.66
N THR A 68 12.67 -5.75 -14.70
CA THR A 68 11.21 -5.56 -14.53
C THR A 68 10.55 -6.93 -14.39
N THR A 69 9.68 -7.09 -13.40
CA THR A 69 8.96 -8.36 -13.21
C THR A 69 7.79 -8.42 -14.21
N PRO A 70 7.67 -9.48 -15.04
CA PRO A 70 6.54 -9.62 -15.96
C PRO A 70 5.20 -9.59 -15.22
N LYS A 71 4.15 -9.00 -15.82
CA LYS A 71 2.81 -8.95 -15.22
C LYS A 71 2.26 -10.33 -14.86
N SER A 72 2.52 -11.34 -15.70
CA SER A 72 2.15 -12.74 -15.44
C SER A 72 2.80 -13.34 -14.20
N LYS A 73 3.88 -12.73 -13.68
CA LYS A 73 4.57 -13.12 -12.45
C LYS A 73 4.38 -12.13 -11.31
N SER A 74 3.51 -11.15 -11.50
CA SER A 74 3.20 -10.11 -10.52
C SER A 74 1.77 -10.23 -10.03
N SER A 75 1.52 -9.78 -8.81
CA SER A 75 0.17 -9.53 -8.29
C SER A 75 0.14 -8.24 -7.48
N LEU A 76 -1.05 -7.68 -7.32
CA LEU A 76 -1.30 -6.48 -6.54
C LEU A 76 -2.21 -6.77 -5.34
N LEU A 77 -1.78 -6.36 -4.15
CA LEU A 77 -2.56 -6.43 -2.92
C LEU A 77 -2.91 -5.03 -2.43
N LEU A 78 -4.19 -4.71 -2.39
CA LEU A 78 -4.70 -3.55 -1.65
C LEU A 78 -4.91 -3.96 -0.19
N LEU A 79 -4.10 -3.41 0.72
CA LEU A 79 -4.06 -3.82 2.12
C LEU A 79 -4.64 -2.75 3.06
N LEU A 80 -5.65 -3.13 3.84
CA LEU A 80 -6.24 -2.27 4.86
C LEU A 80 -5.92 -2.81 6.27
N SER A 81 -5.26 -2.01 7.08
CA SER A 81 -5.13 -2.31 8.51
C SER A 81 -6.37 -1.87 9.29
N VAL A 82 -6.94 -2.78 10.08
CA VAL A 82 -8.08 -2.49 10.97
C VAL A 82 -7.64 -1.85 12.29
N LYS A 83 -6.34 -1.86 12.60
CA LYS A 83 -5.74 -1.15 13.73
C LYS A 83 -4.76 -0.09 13.22
N ASN A 84 -5.06 1.18 13.41
CA ASN A 84 -4.11 2.25 13.12
C ASN A 84 -3.30 2.55 14.39
N ALA A 85 -1.96 2.53 14.32
CA ALA A 85 -1.11 2.85 15.47
C ALA A 85 -1.32 4.29 16.00
N ASP A 86 -1.71 5.23 15.12
CA ASP A 86 -1.64 6.66 15.40
C ASP A 86 -3.00 7.40 15.44
N LYS A 87 -4.14 6.71 15.28
CA LYS A 87 -5.45 7.38 15.17
C LYS A 87 -6.41 7.03 16.31
N ILE A 88 -6.50 7.94 17.27
CA ILE A 88 -7.49 7.98 18.36
C ILE A 88 -8.85 8.52 17.86
N THR A 89 -8.93 9.04 16.63
CA THR A 89 -10.13 9.71 16.09
C THR A 89 -11.10 8.79 15.35
N ILE A 90 -12.40 9.14 15.43
CA ILE A 90 -13.48 8.59 14.59
C ILE A 90 -13.09 8.77 13.13
N GLN A 91 -13.01 7.67 12.40
CA GLN A 91 -12.62 7.73 11.00
C GLN A 91 -13.82 8.12 10.12
N PRO A 92 -13.64 9.01 9.13
CA PRO A 92 -14.72 9.59 8.34
C PRO A 92 -15.69 8.60 7.67
N ALA A 93 -15.21 7.46 7.17
CA ALA A 93 -16.06 6.38 6.65
C ALA A 93 -15.82 5.09 7.45
N PRO A 94 -16.87 4.28 7.72
CA PRO A 94 -16.72 2.95 8.31
C PRO A 94 -15.87 2.02 7.44
N LEU A 95 -15.26 0.99 8.05
CA LEU A 95 -14.33 0.09 7.35
C LEU A 95 -14.98 -0.68 6.19
N ASP A 96 -16.23 -1.12 6.35
CA ASP A 96 -16.96 -1.83 5.29
C ASP A 96 -17.23 -0.94 4.08
N TYR A 97 -17.58 0.34 4.26
CA TYR A 97 -17.67 1.31 3.17
C TYR A 97 -16.33 1.53 2.45
N ARG A 98 -15.22 1.56 3.19
CA ARG A 98 -13.89 1.65 2.56
C ARG A 98 -13.55 0.41 1.76
N LEU A 99 -13.91 -0.77 2.26
CA LEU A 99 -13.73 -2.03 1.53
C LEU A 99 -14.57 -2.07 0.25
N GLU A 100 -15.78 -1.49 0.24
CA GLU A 100 -16.55 -1.33 -1.01
C GLU A 100 -15.82 -0.44 -2.02
N MET A 101 -15.29 0.71 -1.58
CA MET A 101 -14.53 1.59 -2.48
C MET A 101 -13.22 0.95 -2.93
N MET A 102 -12.56 0.16 -2.06
CA MET A 102 -11.38 -0.64 -2.44
C MET A 102 -11.75 -1.69 -3.48
N TYR A 103 -12.93 -2.30 -3.40
CA TYR A 103 -13.40 -3.25 -4.41
C TYR A 103 -13.61 -2.60 -5.76
N LEU A 104 -14.21 -1.41 -5.81
CA LEU A 104 -14.30 -0.63 -7.04
C LEU A 104 -12.92 -0.27 -7.60
N MET A 105 -11.98 0.14 -6.73
CA MET A 105 -10.59 0.39 -7.13
C MET A 105 -9.89 -0.88 -7.64
N ALA A 106 -10.13 -2.03 -7.02
CA ALA A 106 -9.52 -3.30 -7.43
C ALA A 106 -9.98 -3.70 -8.84
N GLN A 107 -11.27 -3.56 -9.15
CA GLN A 107 -11.81 -3.81 -10.49
C GLN A 107 -11.23 -2.86 -11.54
N TYR A 108 -11.11 -1.58 -11.18
CA TYR A 108 -10.48 -0.58 -12.04
C TYR A 108 -9.01 -0.93 -12.33
N LEU A 109 -8.24 -1.29 -11.30
CA LEU A 109 -6.82 -1.63 -11.44
C LEU A 109 -6.60 -2.91 -12.22
N GLU A 110 -7.39 -3.96 -11.96
CA GLU A 110 -7.35 -5.20 -12.74
C GLU A 110 -7.54 -4.91 -14.22
N SER A 111 -8.60 -4.17 -14.56
CA SER A 111 -8.96 -3.89 -15.96
C SER A 111 -7.94 -2.97 -16.67
N ASN A 112 -7.42 -1.94 -15.98
CA ASN A 112 -6.53 -0.96 -16.60
C ASN A 112 -5.06 -1.39 -16.61
N LEU A 113 -4.64 -2.24 -15.67
CA LEU A 113 -3.25 -2.69 -15.56
C LEU A 113 -3.04 -4.12 -16.05
N ASP A 114 -4.10 -4.88 -16.35
CA ASP A 114 -4.02 -6.30 -16.72
C ASP A 114 -3.20 -7.10 -15.71
N ILE A 115 -3.65 -7.04 -14.45
CA ILE A 115 -2.94 -7.61 -13.30
C ILE A 115 -3.94 -8.28 -12.34
N HIS A 116 -3.51 -9.37 -11.70
CA HIS A 116 -4.24 -9.94 -10.59
C HIS A 116 -4.32 -8.96 -9.42
N VAL A 117 -5.51 -8.69 -8.89
CA VAL A 117 -5.71 -7.79 -7.75
C VAL A 117 -6.46 -8.50 -6.63
N SER A 118 -5.96 -8.33 -5.41
CA SER A 118 -6.60 -8.82 -4.19
C SER A 118 -6.80 -7.72 -3.17
N ILE A 119 -7.80 -7.91 -2.30
CA ILE A 119 -8.03 -7.06 -1.13
C ILE A 119 -7.76 -7.88 0.11
N GLY A 120 -6.81 -7.41 0.92
CA GLY A 120 -6.46 -7.99 2.21
C GLY A 120 -6.81 -7.05 3.35
N ILE A 121 -7.14 -7.65 4.49
CA ILE A 121 -7.22 -6.94 5.77
C ILE A 121 -6.24 -7.53 6.78
N THR A 122 -5.72 -6.69 7.66
CA THR A 122 -4.79 -7.10 8.71
C THR A 122 -5.04 -6.37 10.03
N ASN A 123 -4.69 -7.00 11.15
CA ASN A 123 -4.71 -6.37 12.47
C ASN A 123 -3.36 -5.70 12.83
N HIS A 124 -2.34 -5.83 11.97
CA HIS A 124 -1.01 -5.31 12.21
C HIS A 124 -0.88 -3.85 11.79
N ALA A 125 -0.18 -3.06 12.59
CA ALA A 125 0.11 -1.67 12.26
C ALA A 125 1.49 -1.49 11.61
N ARG A 126 2.51 -2.20 12.11
CA ARG A 126 3.89 -2.11 11.59
C ARG A 126 4.03 -2.90 10.30
N PHE A 127 4.81 -2.38 9.36
CA PHE A 127 5.04 -3.03 8.06
C PHE A 127 5.76 -4.37 8.18
N VAL A 128 6.64 -4.52 9.17
CA VAL A 128 7.30 -5.79 9.48
C VAL A 128 6.28 -6.87 9.80
N ASP A 129 5.36 -6.60 10.73
CA ASP A 129 4.35 -7.56 11.16
C ASP A 129 3.38 -7.90 10.00
N LYS A 130 3.04 -6.89 9.17
CA LYS A 130 2.27 -7.11 7.93
C LYS A 130 2.98 -8.07 6.97
N SER A 131 4.28 -7.87 6.75
CA SER A 131 5.06 -8.75 5.86
C SER A 131 5.08 -10.19 6.38
N VAL A 132 5.25 -10.38 7.69
CA VAL A 132 5.26 -11.71 8.33
C VAL A 132 3.91 -12.39 8.16
N ALA A 133 2.81 -11.67 8.40
CA ALA A 133 1.47 -12.23 8.24
C ALA A 133 1.17 -12.62 6.78
N ILE A 134 1.58 -11.79 5.81
CA ILE A 134 1.44 -12.11 4.39
C ILE A 134 2.28 -13.34 4.02
N ILE A 135 3.54 -13.41 4.46
CA ILE A 135 4.41 -14.57 4.21
C ILE A 135 3.81 -15.84 4.82
N ASN A 136 3.30 -15.77 6.04
CA ASN A 136 2.65 -16.91 6.70
C ASN A 136 1.38 -17.35 5.96
N TYR A 137 0.61 -16.40 5.42
CA TYR A 137 -0.52 -16.70 4.55
C TYR A 137 -0.08 -17.42 3.27
N LEU A 138 0.96 -16.94 2.59
CA LEU A 138 1.51 -17.59 1.38
C LEU A 138 1.99 -19.02 1.68
N LYS A 139 2.73 -19.22 2.78
CA LYS A 139 3.20 -20.54 3.23
C LYS A 139 2.07 -21.54 3.42
N SER A 140 0.89 -21.08 3.84
CA SER A 140 -0.24 -21.96 4.13
C SER A 140 -0.79 -22.70 2.90
N TYR A 141 -0.52 -22.22 1.68
CA TYR A 141 -1.01 -22.85 0.45
C TYR A 141 0.00 -22.94 -0.71
N LEU A 142 1.17 -22.29 -0.64
CA LEU A 142 2.26 -22.40 -1.64
C LEU A 142 3.45 -23.25 -1.18
N ALA A 143 3.34 -23.98 -0.05
CA ALA A 143 4.37 -24.90 0.45
C ALA A 143 5.81 -24.31 0.40
N ASP A 144 6.74 -24.90 -0.35
CA ASP A 144 8.14 -24.46 -0.50
C ASP A 144 8.36 -23.39 -1.58
N ASP A 145 7.37 -23.16 -2.47
CA ASP A 145 7.51 -22.28 -3.65
C ASP A 145 7.47 -20.78 -3.29
N TYR A 146 6.93 -20.44 -2.11
CA TYR A 146 6.88 -19.05 -1.62
C TYR A 146 8.27 -18.40 -1.45
N GLY A 147 9.34 -19.21 -1.29
CA GLY A 147 10.68 -18.72 -0.96
C GLY A 147 11.28 -17.79 -2.02
N SER A 148 10.76 -17.84 -3.25
CA SER A 148 11.17 -16.99 -4.38
C SER A 148 10.37 -15.68 -4.50
N ILE A 149 9.25 -15.55 -3.75
CA ILE A 149 8.35 -14.40 -3.87
C ILE A 149 8.94 -13.20 -3.14
N LYS A 150 9.07 -12.08 -3.85
CA LYS A 150 9.40 -10.78 -3.27
C LYS A 150 8.13 -10.00 -2.96
N LEU A 151 8.04 -9.52 -1.72
CA LEU A 151 7.05 -8.52 -1.36
C LEU A 151 7.57 -7.12 -1.72
N THR A 152 6.69 -6.22 -2.12
CA THR A 152 7.07 -4.82 -2.38
C THR A 152 6.02 -3.88 -1.84
N PHE A 153 6.31 -3.17 -0.75
CA PHE A 153 5.38 -2.15 -0.26
C PHE A 153 5.57 -0.87 -1.08
N ALA A 154 4.51 -0.48 -1.79
CA ALA A 154 4.43 0.79 -2.48
C ALA A 154 3.94 1.85 -1.49
N VAL A 155 4.79 2.83 -1.20
CA VAL A 155 4.59 3.83 -0.15
C VAL A 155 4.90 5.24 -0.63
N GLY A 156 4.31 6.23 0.04
CA GLY A 156 4.75 7.62 -0.06
C GLY A 156 5.92 7.90 0.88
N PHE A 157 6.62 9.01 0.64
CA PHE A 157 7.81 9.39 1.41
C PHE A 157 7.58 9.47 2.93
N ASP A 158 6.51 10.12 3.41
CA ASP A 158 6.17 10.19 4.84
C ASP A 158 6.01 8.80 5.49
N THR A 159 5.60 7.80 4.70
CA THR A 159 5.45 6.43 5.19
C THR A 159 6.78 5.69 5.16
N LEU A 160 7.63 5.92 4.15
CA LEU A 160 9.00 5.42 4.13
C LEU A 160 9.77 5.90 5.36
N GLU A 161 9.73 7.19 5.68
CA GLU A 161 10.41 7.74 6.87
C GLU A 161 9.91 7.06 8.15
N ARG A 162 8.60 6.85 8.29
CA ARG A 162 8.04 6.13 9.45
C ARG A 162 8.46 4.68 9.52
N ILE A 163 8.56 3.98 8.38
CA ILE A 163 9.06 2.59 8.35
C ILE A 163 10.51 2.53 8.84
N LEU A 164 11.30 3.55 8.51
CA LEU A 164 12.73 3.64 8.83
C LEU A 164 13.06 4.35 10.15
N ASP A 165 12.04 4.81 10.88
CA ASP A 165 12.23 5.55 12.14
C ASP A 165 12.44 4.58 13.32
N PRO A 166 13.61 4.59 13.99
CA PRO A 166 13.93 3.68 15.08
C PRO A 166 12.94 3.71 16.25
N LYS A 167 12.23 4.83 16.46
CA LYS A 167 11.30 4.97 17.60
C LYS A 167 10.18 3.94 17.58
N TYR A 168 9.80 3.43 16.40
CA TYR A 168 8.74 2.42 16.26
C TYR A 168 9.20 1.00 16.59
N TYR A 169 10.50 0.78 16.82
CA TYR A 169 11.09 -0.53 17.05
C TYR A 169 11.63 -0.72 18.46
N LEU A 170 11.61 0.33 19.29
CA LEU A 170 12.03 0.23 20.68
C LEU A 170 11.20 -0.82 21.45
N PRO A 171 11.83 -1.59 22.36
CA PRO A 171 13.23 -1.45 22.82
C PRO A 171 14.27 -2.12 21.90
N ASP A 172 13.84 -2.81 20.85
CA ASP A 172 14.74 -3.49 19.92
C ASP A 172 15.45 -2.49 18.99
N LYS A 173 16.58 -2.91 18.42
CA LYS A 173 17.25 -2.13 17.37
C LYS A 173 16.47 -2.27 16.06
N LEU A 174 16.38 -1.16 15.31
CA LEU A 174 15.81 -1.13 13.97
C LEU A 174 16.42 -2.21 13.06
N SER A 175 17.76 -2.35 13.09
CA SER A 175 18.49 -3.33 12.28
C SER A 175 18.06 -4.76 12.53
N ASP A 176 17.78 -5.10 13.79
CA ASP A 176 17.42 -6.45 14.21
C ASP A 176 15.97 -6.73 13.84
N SER A 177 15.10 -5.73 14.05
CA SER A 177 13.68 -5.80 13.71
C SER A 177 13.42 -5.90 12.20
N LEU A 178 14.24 -5.23 11.39
CA LEU A 178 14.08 -5.23 9.93
C LEU A 178 14.82 -6.35 9.22
N LYS A 179 15.64 -7.15 9.91
CA LYS A 179 16.55 -8.12 9.25
C LYS A 179 15.83 -9.06 8.27
N GLU A 180 14.73 -9.67 8.70
CA GLU A 180 13.95 -10.59 7.87
C GLU A 180 13.06 -9.86 6.86
N PHE A 181 12.54 -8.70 7.25
CA PHE A 181 11.79 -7.80 6.37
C PHE A 181 12.62 -7.47 5.12
N MET A 182 13.86 -7.02 5.31
CA MET A 182 14.78 -6.69 4.21
C MET A 182 15.12 -7.86 3.29
N ARG A 183 15.16 -9.08 3.82
CA ARG A 183 15.50 -10.26 3.03
C ARG A 183 14.39 -10.57 2.01
N THR A 184 13.15 -10.33 2.38
CA THR A 184 11.96 -10.76 1.65
C THR A 184 11.20 -9.62 0.97
N THR A 185 11.51 -8.38 1.35
CA THR A 185 10.69 -7.21 1.02
C THR A 185 11.52 -6.07 0.46
N ASP A 186 11.00 -5.47 -0.62
CA ASP A 186 11.46 -4.20 -1.17
C ASP A 186 10.47 -3.09 -0.76
N LEU A 187 10.96 -1.85 -0.71
CA LEU A 187 10.16 -0.64 -0.54
C LEU A 187 10.24 0.16 -1.83
N PHE A 188 9.09 0.40 -2.45
CA PHE A 188 8.98 1.32 -3.57
C PHE A 188 8.39 2.64 -3.07
N CYS A 189 9.16 3.72 -3.18
CA CYS A 189 8.78 5.03 -2.71
C CYS A 189 8.55 5.98 -3.88
N LEU A 190 7.34 6.52 -3.95
CA LEU A 190 7.04 7.65 -4.83
C LEU A 190 7.24 8.95 -4.05
N THR A 191 8.14 9.81 -4.52
CA THR A 191 8.34 11.14 -3.93
C THR A 191 7.19 12.07 -4.32
N ARG A 192 6.84 13.02 -3.45
CA ARG A 192 5.85 14.07 -3.75
C ARG A 192 6.53 15.34 -4.25
N SER A 193 5.96 15.97 -5.27
CA SER A 193 6.31 17.31 -5.75
C SER A 193 5.32 18.38 -5.27
N GLU A 194 5.08 18.46 -3.95
CA GLU A 194 4.23 19.55 -3.39
C GLU A 194 4.86 20.93 -3.65
N ASN A 195 6.19 21.01 -3.58
CA ASN A 195 7.00 22.13 -4.03
C ASN A 195 8.45 21.65 -4.26
N VAL A 196 9.27 22.51 -4.89
CA VAL A 196 10.67 22.22 -5.24
C VAL A 196 11.54 21.96 -4.00
N GLU A 197 11.31 22.68 -2.90
CA GLU A 197 12.08 22.53 -1.66
C GLU A 197 11.85 21.16 -1.03
N THR A 198 10.58 20.77 -0.84
CA THR A 198 10.16 19.47 -0.33
C THR A 198 10.68 18.34 -1.22
N TYR A 199 10.62 18.50 -2.54
CA TYR A 199 11.20 17.52 -3.46
C TYR A 199 12.71 17.36 -3.27
N ASN A 200 13.46 18.46 -3.19
CA ASN A 200 14.90 18.43 -2.96
C ASN A 200 15.27 17.80 -1.60
N MET A 201 14.50 18.07 -0.55
CA MET A 201 14.68 17.45 0.76
C MET A 201 14.49 15.92 0.69
N GLN A 202 13.48 15.45 -0.03
CA GLN A 202 13.25 14.01 -0.22
C GLN A 202 14.42 13.36 -0.97
N LEU A 203 14.93 14.01 -2.03
CA LEU A 203 16.09 13.52 -2.77
C LEU A 203 17.36 13.47 -1.90
N ASP A 204 17.64 14.50 -1.09
CA ASP A 204 18.79 14.50 -0.17
C ASP A 204 18.71 13.36 0.83
N TYR A 205 17.55 13.16 1.46
CA TYR A 205 17.33 12.05 2.39
C TYR A 205 17.64 10.70 1.74
N LEU A 206 17.15 10.48 0.52
CA LEU A 206 17.35 9.23 -0.20
C LEU A 206 18.80 9.03 -0.64
N GLN A 207 19.48 10.11 -1.04
CA GLN A 207 20.91 10.05 -1.34
C GLN A 207 21.72 9.68 -0.09
N ARG A 208 21.40 10.27 1.06
CA ARG A 208 22.01 9.93 2.34
C ARG A 208 21.72 8.48 2.73
N LEU A 209 20.50 8.00 2.55
CA LEU A 209 20.11 6.61 2.79
C LEU A 209 20.97 5.65 1.96
N ARG A 210 21.08 5.90 0.64
CA ARG A 210 21.86 5.07 -0.29
C ARG A 210 23.36 5.02 0.03
N HIS A 211 23.89 6.06 0.66
CA HIS A 211 25.30 6.12 1.07
C HIS A 211 25.52 5.70 2.54
N GLY A 212 24.52 5.11 3.21
CA GLY A 212 24.65 4.68 4.61
C GLY A 212 24.88 5.85 5.58
N LYS A 213 24.49 7.08 5.21
CA LYS A 213 24.70 8.31 6.00
C LYS A 213 23.54 8.62 6.95
N ILE A 214 22.56 7.74 7.07
CA ILE A 214 21.49 7.85 8.06
C ILE A 214 21.84 6.97 9.26
N PRO A 215 22.11 7.55 10.44
CA PRO A 215 22.43 6.78 11.63
C PRO A 215 21.35 5.74 11.94
N GLN A 216 21.75 4.58 12.46
CA GLN A 216 20.87 3.47 12.88
C GLN A 216 20.19 2.69 11.74
N ILE A 217 20.27 3.16 10.49
CA ILE A 217 19.82 2.42 9.32
C ILE A 217 20.99 1.64 8.70
N PRO A 218 20.92 0.30 8.57
CA PRO A 218 21.95 -0.48 7.90
C PRO A 218 22.07 -0.11 6.42
N GLU A 219 23.30 0.02 5.90
CA GLU A 219 23.52 0.28 4.46
C GLU A 219 22.88 -0.81 3.57
N ALA A 220 22.86 -2.06 4.04
CA ALA A 220 22.18 -3.15 3.34
C ALA A 220 20.68 -2.88 3.12
N LEU A 221 20.02 -2.16 4.04
CA LEU A 221 18.61 -1.77 3.92
C LEU A 221 18.38 -0.85 2.72
N ALA A 222 19.35 0.02 2.43
CA ALA A 222 19.22 1.01 1.36
C ALA A 222 19.13 0.37 -0.03
N ARG A 223 19.60 -0.88 -0.19
CA ARG A 223 19.50 -1.64 -1.47
C ARG A 223 18.08 -2.07 -1.80
N ASN A 224 17.23 -2.21 -0.78
CA ASN A 224 15.83 -2.59 -0.92
C ASN A 224 14.90 -1.38 -1.02
N VAL A 225 15.43 -0.15 -0.92
CA VAL A 225 14.65 1.08 -1.05
C VAL A 225 14.82 1.64 -2.45
N HIS A 226 13.74 1.53 -3.23
CA HIS A 226 13.66 2.00 -4.61
C HIS A 226 12.82 3.26 -4.66
N VAL A 227 13.27 4.24 -5.42
CA VAL A 227 12.62 5.55 -5.48
C VAL A 227 12.35 5.90 -6.93
N GLN A 228 11.14 6.37 -7.18
CA GLN A 228 10.78 7.02 -8.42
C GLN A 228 10.27 8.43 -8.15
N SER A 229 10.79 9.38 -8.93
CA SER A 229 10.26 10.74 -8.95
C SER A 229 9.07 10.81 -9.89
N VAL A 230 8.05 11.56 -9.46
CA VAL A 230 6.96 11.99 -10.32
C VAL A 230 7.56 13.04 -11.26
N SER A 231 7.75 12.68 -12.53
CA SER A 231 8.20 13.62 -13.59
C SER A 231 7.36 14.90 -13.59
N ASP A 232 7.96 16.06 -13.89
CA ASP A 232 7.34 17.41 -13.91
C ASP A 232 5.95 17.50 -14.61
N SER A 233 5.60 16.56 -15.49
CA SER A 233 4.28 16.49 -16.14
C SER A 233 3.15 15.92 -15.27
N ARG A 234 3.44 15.37 -14.09
CA ARG A 234 2.50 14.65 -13.21
C ARG A 234 2.26 15.35 -11.86
N ASP A 235 2.65 16.61 -11.73
CA ASP A 235 2.63 17.40 -10.48
C ASP A 235 1.28 17.38 -9.74
N ASN A 236 0.17 17.35 -10.47
CA ASN A 236 -1.16 17.30 -9.86
C ASN A 236 -1.48 15.97 -9.15
N ILE A 237 -0.76 14.88 -9.45
CA ILE A 237 -0.97 13.57 -8.82
C ILE A 237 -0.31 13.51 -7.43
N GLY A 238 0.88 14.11 -7.29
CA GLY A 238 1.64 14.12 -6.03
C GLY A 238 0.90 14.81 -4.87
N ALA A 239 0.09 15.82 -5.19
CA ALA A 239 -0.71 16.58 -4.24
C ALA A 239 -2.06 15.92 -3.85
N ILE A 240 -2.43 14.80 -4.49
CA ILE A 240 -3.69 14.12 -4.18
C ILE A 240 -3.58 13.41 -2.83
N SER A 241 -4.49 13.72 -1.92
CA SER A 241 -4.63 13.00 -0.65
C SER A 241 -6.07 12.64 -0.39
N SER A 242 -6.29 11.56 0.37
CA SER A 242 -7.64 11.22 0.81
C SER A 242 -8.30 12.36 1.62
N THR A 243 -7.49 13.18 2.31
CA THR A 243 -8.00 14.36 3.03
C THR A 243 -8.52 15.44 2.10
N SER A 244 -7.80 15.77 1.01
CA SER A 244 -8.31 16.75 0.05
C SER A 244 -9.57 16.27 -0.65
N VAL A 245 -9.68 14.97 -0.96
CA VAL A 245 -10.92 14.40 -1.51
C VAL A 245 -12.10 14.55 -0.55
N ARG A 246 -11.92 14.21 0.73
CA ARG A 246 -13.00 14.36 1.73
C ARG A 246 -13.43 15.80 1.91
N ASN A 247 -12.47 16.73 1.96
CA ASN A 247 -12.76 18.16 2.10
C ASN A 247 -13.57 18.69 0.92
N ALA A 248 -13.28 18.25 -0.30
CA ALA A 248 -14.04 18.63 -1.50
C ALA A 248 -15.49 18.11 -1.48
N PHE A 249 -15.75 16.93 -0.92
CA PHE A 249 -17.12 16.45 -0.70
C PHE A 249 -17.84 17.24 0.40
N ALA A 250 -17.16 17.55 1.50
CA ALA A 250 -17.71 18.33 2.61
C ALA A 250 -18.04 19.78 2.21
N SER A 251 -17.22 20.40 1.34
CA SER A 251 -17.45 21.77 0.85
C SER A 251 -18.41 21.86 -0.34
N GLY A 252 -18.83 20.72 -0.91
CA GLY A 252 -19.64 20.68 -2.13
C GLY A 252 -18.87 20.89 -3.44
N GLU A 253 -17.54 21.08 -3.37
CA GLU A 253 -16.64 21.26 -4.54
C GLU A 253 -16.21 19.91 -5.16
N SER A 254 -17.08 18.92 -5.16
CA SER A 254 -16.76 17.53 -5.56
C SER A 254 -16.82 17.25 -7.06
N ALA A 255 -16.98 18.29 -7.90
CA ALA A 255 -17.14 18.12 -9.35
C ALA A 255 -15.93 17.40 -9.97
N ASN A 256 -14.71 17.81 -9.64
CA ASN A 256 -13.46 17.34 -10.25
C ASN A 256 -12.53 16.65 -9.25
N VAL A 257 -13.08 15.86 -8.32
CA VAL A 257 -12.25 15.09 -7.38
C VAL A 257 -11.48 13.97 -8.09
N PRO A 258 -10.23 13.73 -7.71
CA PRO A 258 -9.37 12.74 -8.38
C PRO A 258 -9.64 11.31 -7.88
N VAL A 259 -10.87 10.84 -8.01
CA VAL A 259 -11.28 9.45 -7.77
C VAL A 259 -11.89 8.88 -9.05
N ILE A 260 -11.95 7.56 -9.19
CA ILE A 260 -12.63 6.93 -10.33
C ILE A 260 -14.15 7.21 -10.26
N PRO A 261 -14.85 7.28 -11.41
CA PRO A 261 -16.27 7.61 -11.45
C PRO A 261 -17.15 6.74 -10.53
N GLU A 262 -16.85 5.45 -10.44
CA GLU A 262 -17.59 4.49 -9.63
C GLU A 262 -17.47 4.80 -8.13
N ILE A 263 -16.27 5.21 -7.67
CA ILE A 263 -16.05 5.61 -6.28
C ILE A 263 -16.76 6.93 -5.99
N LYS A 264 -16.70 7.90 -6.91
CA LYS A 264 -17.45 9.16 -6.78
C LYS A 264 -18.95 8.89 -6.63
N ALA A 265 -19.53 8.11 -7.53
CA ALA A 265 -20.93 7.74 -7.48
C ALA A 265 -21.30 6.99 -6.20
N PHE A 266 -20.41 6.12 -5.70
CA PHE A 266 -20.60 5.42 -4.43
C PHE A 266 -20.62 6.37 -3.23
N ILE A 267 -19.71 7.35 -3.18
CA ILE A 267 -19.64 8.39 -2.14
C ILE A 267 -20.92 9.23 -2.15
N GLU A 268 -21.34 9.71 -3.32
CA GLU A 268 -22.56 10.52 -3.49
C GLU A 268 -23.82 9.76 -3.08
N LYS A 269 -23.97 8.51 -3.56
CA LYS A 269 -25.10 7.64 -3.25
C LYS A 269 -25.27 7.40 -1.74
N HIS A 270 -24.17 7.24 -1.02
CA HIS A 270 -24.20 6.95 0.41
C HIS A 270 -23.99 8.18 1.29
N SER A 271 -23.91 9.39 0.69
CA SER A 271 -23.70 10.65 1.40
C SER A 271 -22.48 10.61 2.33
N LEU A 272 -21.39 9.97 1.89
CA LEU A 272 -20.15 9.93 2.67
C LEU A 272 -19.45 11.29 2.63
N TYR A 273 -18.74 11.62 3.71
CA TYR A 273 -17.88 12.80 3.81
C TYR A 273 -18.60 14.16 3.69
N LYS A 274 -19.89 14.20 4.01
CA LYS A 274 -20.65 15.43 4.20
C LYS A 274 -20.51 15.95 5.62
#